data_AF-A0A8R7P3L5-F1
#
_entry.id   AF-A0A8R7P3L5-F1
#
_cell.length_a   1.000
_cell.length_b   1.000
_cell.length_c   1.000
_cell.angle_alpha   90.00
_cell.angle_beta   90.00
_cell.angle_gamma   90.00
#
_symmetry.space_group_name_H-M   'P 1'
#
loop_
_entity.id
_entity.type
_entity.pdbx_description
1 polymer ?
#
loop_
_entity_poly.entity_id
_entity_poly.type
_entity_poly.pdbx_seq_one_letter_code
_entity_poly.pdbx_strand_id
1 'polypeptide(L)'
;MAEDGRERTEDATGTAKKAKQGGFRTMPFILANDFCDRLATVGFGSNLISYLTLQLHLPLVEASNVLTNYHGTTNLTPLVGGLIADSFAGRFWTITVGSIIYQLGMVCLTLSAALPSLRPPPCAKHAAECQRASTYQIAILYLSLLCTSIGAGGSRPCNMAFGADQLELGARRRRSANGGKAPMWSFFNLYFFGIELAKLTAVTVVVYIQENVGWGWGLGVPTIAMFVAVIGFVSGYSLYVRMPPGGSPLVRLAQVVAAAFKKRKAVVPDPDLLYEDKKLDAGISTTGRLLHTNQLK
;
A
#
# COMPACT_ATOMS: atom_id res chain seq x y z
N MET A 1 18.83 47.06 -44.53
CA MET A 1 20.05 46.30 -44.86
C MET A 1 20.52 45.69 -43.55
N ALA A 2 20.37 44.43 -43.20
CA ALA A 2 20.09 43.14 -43.84
C ALA A 2 21.15 42.15 -43.31
N GLU A 3 20.75 40.88 -43.19
CA GLU A 3 21.48 39.68 -42.71
C GLU A 3 21.54 39.54 -41.17
N ASP A 4 20.76 38.71 -40.47
CA ASP A 4 20.09 37.42 -40.73
C ASP A 4 21.00 36.30 -41.26
N GLY A 5 20.95 35.12 -40.63
CA GLY A 5 21.61 33.92 -41.13
C GLY A 5 22.48 33.13 -40.15
N ARG A 6 21.92 32.65 -39.04
CA ARG A 6 22.31 31.30 -38.58
C ARG A 6 21.11 30.56 -37.98
N GLU A 7 20.46 29.86 -38.89
CA GLU A 7 19.42 28.85 -38.77
C GLU A 7 19.67 27.91 -37.58
N ARG A 8 18.66 27.58 -36.76
CA ARG A 8 17.56 26.64 -37.06
C ARG A 8 18.06 25.34 -37.69
N THR A 9 18.35 24.36 -36.85
CA THR A 9 18.08 22.94 -37.12
C THR A 9 18.20 22.20 -35.79
N GLU A 10 17.28 21.26 -35.54
CA GLU A 10 17.11 20.48 -34.27
C GLU A 10 16.37 21.30 -33.19
N ASP A 11 15.08 21.16 -32.88
CA ASP A 11 14.19 19.99 -32.93
C ASP A 11 12.79 20.39 -33.40
N ALA A 12 12.53 20.18 -34.69
CA ALA A 12 11.19 19.95 -35.20
C ALA A 12 10.92 18.43 -35.19
N THR A 13 10.96 17.81 -34.01
CA THR A 13 10.38 16.47 -33.81
C THR A 13 9.03 16.67 -33.15
N GLY A 14 7.99 16.22 -33.84
CA GLY A 14 6.60 16.55 -33.56
C GLY A 14 6.25 16.48 -32.07
N THR A 15 5.61 17.53 -31.56
CA THR A 15 4.90 17.49 -30.28
C THR A 15 3.80 16.43 -30.37
N ALA A 16 4.16 15.18 -30.11
CA ALA A 16 3.20 14.17 -29.70
C ALA A 16 2.47 14.78 -28.51
N LYS A 17 1.17 15.08 -28.68
CA LYS A 17 0.30 15.56 -27.60
C LYS A 17 0.49 14.59 -26.43
N LYS A 18 1.32 14.96 -25.43
CA LYS A 18 1.54 14.12 -24.26
C LYS A 18 0.17 13.80 -23.69
N ALA A 19 -0.14 12.50 -23.58
CA ALA A 19 -1.42 12.05 -23.07
C ALA A 19 -1.70 12.75 -21.73
N LYS A 20 -2.94 13.22 -21.53
CA LYS A 20 -3.33 13.92 -20.31
C LYS A 20 -3.25 12.94 -19.13
N GLN A 21 -2.13 12.98 -18.40
CA GLN A 21 -1.93 12.21 -17.17
C GLN A 21 -2.63 12.87 -15.97
N GLY A 22 -3.11 12.04 -15.04
CA GLY A 22 -3.72 12.42 -13.78
C GLY A 22 -5.22 12.76 -13.85
N GLY A 23 -5.75 13.17 -12.71
CA GLY A 23 -7.15 13.55 -12.52
C GLY A 23 -8.11 12.37 -12.32
N PHE A 24 -9.40 12.68 -12.26
CA PHE A 24 -10.48 11.74 -11.91
C PHE A 24 -10.55 10.45 -12.75
N ARG A 25 -9.96 10.43 -13.96
CA ARG A 25 -9.92 9.22 -14.81
C ARG A 25 -9.07 8.09 -14.22
N THR A 26 -8.09 8.43 -13.39
CA THR A 26 -7.24 7.46 -12.69
C THR A 26 -7.94 6.84 -11.48
N MET A 27 -9.04 7.47 -11.04
CA MET A 27 -9.65 7.16 -9.76
C MET A 27 -10.25 5.76 -9.64
N PRO A 28 -11.01 5.28 -10.64
CA PRO A 28 -11.61 3.95 -10.56
C PRO A 28 -10.57 2.85 -10.38
N PHE A 29 -9.40 2.96 -11.03
CA PHE A 29 -8.34 1.96 -10.95
C PHE A 29 -7.70 1.91 -9.55
N ILE A 30 -7.44 3.07 -8.95
CA ILE A 30 -6.83 3.15 -7.61
C ILE A 30 -7.84 2.73 -6.53
N LEU A 31 -9.09 3.20 -6.62
CA LEU A 31 -10.16 2.83 -5.70
C LEU A 31 -10.49 1.34 -5.78
N ALA A 32 -10.60 0.77 -6.97
CA ALA A 32 -10.87 -0.65 -7.14
C ALA A 32 -9.73 -1.51 -6.55
N ASN A 33 -8.47 -1.12 -6.74
CA ASN A 33 -7.34 -1.82 -6.16
C ASN A 33 -7.36 -1.79 -4.61
N ASP A 34 -7.59 -0.62 -3.99
CA ASP A 34 -7.66 -0.57 -2.51
C ASP A 34 -8.95 -1.22 -1.97
N PHE A 35 -10.07 -1.14 -2.71
CA PHE A 35 -11.31 -1.83 -2.37
C PHE A 35 -11.11 -3.35 -2.32
N CYS A 36 -10.51 -3.93 -3.38
CA CYS A 36 -10.24 -5.37 -3.44
C CYS A 36 -9.21 -5.82 -2.39
N ASP A 37 -8.18 -5.02 -2.11
CA ASP A 37 -7.21 -5.28 -1.02
C ASP A 37 -7.92 -5.37 0.34
N ARG A 38 -8.81 -4.42 0.64
CA ARG A 38 -9.58 -4.39 1.89
C ARG A 38 -10.57 -5.55 1.96
N LEU A 39 -11.28 -5.83 0.87
CA LEU A 39 -12.22 -6.93 0.77
C LEU A 39 -11.53 -8.26 1.10
N ALA A 40 -10.35 -8.51 0.51
CA ALA A 40 -9.57 -9.71 0.72
C ALA A 40 -8.99 -9.79 2.15
N THR A 41 -8.31 -8.74 2.61
CA THR A 41 -7.65 -8.79 3.93
C THR A 41 -8.67 -8.88 5.06
N VAL A 42 -9.73 -8.07 5.02
CA VAL A 42 -10.74 -8.08 6.10
C VAL A 42 -11.59 -9.34 6.02
N GLY A 43 -11.91 -9.82 4.81
CA GLY A 43 -12.71 -11.03 4.63
C GLY A 43 -12.00 -12.27 5.14
N PHE A 44 -10.71 -12.41 4.87
CA PHE A 44 -9.92 -13.51 5.42
C PHE A 44 -9.59 -13.29 6.90
N GLY A 45 -9.12 -12.10 7.28
CA GLY A 45 -8.68 -11.79 8.64
C GLY A 45 -9.78 -11.91 9.69
N SER A 46 -11.02 -11.53 9.35
CA SER A 46 -12.16 -11.62 10.28
C SER A 46 -12.56 -13.05 10.63
N ASN A 47 -12.35 -14.02 9.73
CA ASN A 47 -12.71 -15.41 9.95
C ASN A 47 -11.50 -16.36 10.05
N LEU A 48 -10.30 -15.82 10.20
CA LEU A 48 -9.07 -16.62 10.22
C LEU A 48 -9.04 -17.62 11.38
N ILE A 49 -9.49 -17.26 12.59
CA ILE A 49 -9.55 -18.21 13.72
C ILE A 49 -10.40 -19.43 13.36
N SER A 50 -11.55 -19.23 12.73
CA SER A 50 -12.42 -20.33 12.29
C SER A 50 -11.73 -21.19 11.24
N TYR A 51 -10.96 -20.60 10.31
CA TYR A 51 -10.15 -21.39 9.37
C TYR A 51 -9.13 -22.27 10.08
N LEU A 52 -8.35 -21.68 11.01
CA LEU A 52 -7.28 -22.39 11.72
C LEU A 52 -7.81 -23.51 12.61
N THR A 53 -8.95 -23.28 13.27
CA THR A 53 -9.54 -24.25 14.21
C THR A 53 -10.40 -25.30 13.51
N LEU A 54 -11.23 -24.91 12.54
CA LEU A 54 -12.18 -25.82 11.89
C LEU A 54 -11.62 -26.52 10.64
N GLN A 55 -10.68 -25.91 9.92
CA GLN A 55 -10.10 -26.52 8.71
C GLN A 55 -8.71 -27.13 8.93
N LEU A 56 -7.89 -26.53 9.79
CA LEU A 56 -6.54 -27.03 10.08
C LEU A 56 -6.44 -27.78 11.42
N HIS A 57 -7.53 -27.82 12.19
CA HIS A 57 -7.63 -28.48 13.49
C HIS A 57 -6.52 -28.05 14.46
N LEU A 58 -6.15 -26.76 14.44
CA LEU A 58 -5.19 -26.20 15.37
C LEU A 58 -5.86 -25.89 16.73
N PRO A 59 -5.14 -26.06 17.86
CA PRO A 59 -5.61 -25.61 19.16
C PRO A 59 -5.90 -24.10 19.16
N LEU A 60 -6.96 -23.68 19.86
CA LEU A 60 -7.41 -22.29 19.88
C LEU A 60 -6.31 -21.29 20.32
N VAL A 61 -5.47 -21.68 21.29
CA VAL A 61 -4.35 -20.85 21.77
C VAL A 61 -3.34 -20.60 20.65
N GLU A 62 -2.99 -21.64 19.90
CA GLU A 62 -2.06 -21.53 18.77
C GLU A 62 -2.68 -20.69 17.64
N ALA A 63 -3.94 -20.97 17.29
CA ALA A 63 -4.68 -20.21 16.28
C ALA A 63 -4.76 -18.70 16.61
N SER A 64 -4.99 -18.37 17.88
CA SER A 64 -5.03 -16.99 18.36
C SER A 64 -3.67 -16.29 18.21
N ASN A 65 -2.57 -16.99 18.56
CA ASN A 65 -1.22 -16.46 18.36
C ASN A 65 -0.91 -16.21 16.88
N VAL A 66 -1.33 -17.11 15.97
CA VAL A 66 -1.17 -16.91 14.52
C VAL A 66 -1.93 -15.67 14.07
N LEU A 67 -3.17 -15.49 14.50
CA LEU A 67 -3.97 -14.31 14.15
C LEU A 67 -3.30 -13.02 14.63
N THR A 68 -2.92 -12.96 15.91
CA THR A 68 -2.29 -11.76 16.49
C THR A 68 -0.95 -11.45 15.83
N ASN A 69 -0.13 -12.47 15.55
CA ASN A 69 1.13 -12.31 14.84
C ASN A 69 0.89 -11.80 13.40
N TYR A 70 -0.08 -12.37 12.68
CA TYR A 70 -0.44 -11.91 11.35
C TYR A 70 -0.87 -10.43 11.33
N HIS A 71 -1.73 -10.02 12.27
CA HIS A 71 -2.11 -8.61 12.40
C HIS A 71 -0.93 -7.71 12.77
N GLY A 72 -0.09 -8.15 13.72
CA GLY A 72 1.12 -7.44 14.11
C GLY A 72 2.07 -7.22 12.93
N THR A 73 2.42 -8.28 12.21
CA THR A 73 3.28 -8.21 11.02
C THR A 73 2.67 -7.31 9.94
N THR A 74 1.38 -7.47 9.64
CA THR A 74 0.70 -6.68 8.60
C THR A 74 0.59 -5.19 8.95
N ASN A 75 0.59 -4.82 10.23
CA ASN A 75 0.60 -3.42 10.66
C ASN A 75 2.02 -2.82 10.75
N LEU A 76 3.05 -3.65 10.86
CA LEU A 76 4.45 -3.21 10.87
C LEU A 76 5.04 -3.07 9.46
N THR A 77 4.67 -3.95 8.53
CA THR A 77 5.19 -3.94 7.14
C THR A 77 4.95 -2.61 6.39
N PRO A 78 3.88 -1.82 6.62
CA PRO A 78 3.71 -0.49 6.03
C PRO A 78 4.83 0.49 6.35
N LEU A 79 5.48 0.38 7.52
CA LEU A 79 6.62 1.24 7.86
C LEU A 79 7.79 1.02 6.90
N VAL A 80 8.07 -0.25 6.58
CA VAL A 80 9.10 -0.64 5.63
C VAL A 80 8.70 -0.26 4.21
N GLY A 81 7.44 -0.52 3.82
CA GLY A 81 6.93 -0.16 2.50
C GLY A 81 6.97 1.34 2.23
N GLY A 82 6.56 2.17 3.20
CA GLY A 82 6.65 3.63 3.10
C GLY A 82 8.09 4.12 2.96
N LEU A 83 9.02 3.55 3.74
CA LEU A 83 10.45 3.88 3.62
C LEU A 83 11.00 3.57 2.23
N ILE A 84 10.64 2.41 1.65
CA ILE A 84 11.05 2.02 0.29
C ILE A 84 10.46 2.96 -0.75
N ALA A 85 9.17 3.31 -0.62
CA ALA A 85 8.48 4.20 -1.54
C ALA A 85 9.09 5.61 -1.56
N ASP A 86 9.37 6.15 -0.38
CA ASP A 86 9.87 7.52 -0.24
C ASP A 86 11.37 7.65 -0.54
N SER A 87 12.15 6.57 -0.39
CA SER A 87 13.62 6.60 -0.55
C SER A 87 14.11 6.15 -1.93
N PHE A 88 13.51 5.12 -2.53
CA PHE A 88 14.10 4.44 -3.69
C PHE A 88 13.13 4.24 -4.86
N ALA A 89 12.00 3.57 -4.62
CA ALA A 89 11.19 3.02 -5.72
C ALA A 89 10.12 4.00 -6.23
N GLY A 90 9.68 4.93 -5.39
CA GLY A 90 8.49 5.75 -5.64
C GLY A 90 7.19 4.99 -5.34
N ARG A 91 6.11 5.74 -5.16
CA ARG A 91 4.80 5.21 -4.72
C ARG A 91 4.23 4.19 -5.70
N PHE A 92 4.26 4.47 -7.01
CA PHE A 92 3.70 3.59 -8.03
C PHE A 92 4.35 2.20 -8.03
N TRP A 93 5.68 2.12 -8.11
CA TRP A 93 6.39 0.85 -8.15
C TRP A 93 6.25 0.07 -6.85
N THR A 94 6.24 0.76 -5.71
CA THR A 94 6.03 0.11 -4.40
C THR A 94 4.63 -0.52 -4.31
N ILE A 95 3.60 0.17 -4.80
CA ILE A 95 2.24 -0.37 -4.89
C ILE A 95 2.21 -1.58 -5.84
N THR A 96 2.78 -1.46 -7.04
CA THR A 96 2.75 -2.54 -8.04
C THR A 96 3.46 -3.80 -7.53
N VAL A 97 4.68 -3.68 -7.01
CA VAL A 97 5.44 -4.82 -6.49
C VAL A 97 4.74 -5.39 -5.25
N GLY A 98 4.27 -4.52 -4.34
CA GLY A 98 3.50 -4.94 -3.16
C GLY A 98 2.24 -5.72 -3.53
N SER A 99 1.45 -5.22 -4.49
CA SER A 99 0.25 -5.89 -4.98
C SER A 99 0.55 -7.23 -5.66
N ILE A 100 1.67 -7.37 -6.38
CA ILE A 100 2.07 -8.66 -6.98
C ILE A 100 2.43 -9.67 -5.89
N ILE A 101 3.23 -9.28 -4.90
CA ILE A 101 3.59 -10.14 -3.77
C ILE A 101 2.34 -10.53 -2.96
N TYR A 102 1.43 -9.57 -2.74
CA TYR A 102 0.14 -9.81 -2.10
C TYR A 102 -0.68 -10.84 -2.87
N GLN A 103 -0.76 -10.70 -4.19
CA GLN A 103 -1.49 -11.61 -5.06
C GLN A 103 -0.92 -13.03 -5.01
N LEU A 104 0.41 -13.18 -4.98
CA LEU A 104 1.05 -14.49 -4.81
C LEU A 104 0.66 -15.13 -3.47
N GLY A 105 0.68 -14.34 -2.38
CA GLY A 105 0.23 -14.81 -1.06
C GLY A 105 -1.24 -15.26 -1.07
N MET A 106 -2.13 -14.48 -1.68
CA MET A 106 -3.56 -14.80 -1.81
C MET A 106 -3.81 -16.07 -2.63
N VAL A 107 -3.06 -16.26 -3.73
CA VAL A 107 -3.14 -17.47 -4.56
C VAL A 107 -2.68 -18.68 -3.77
N CYS A 108 -1.54 -18.60 -3.08
CA CYS A 108 -1.06 -19.69 -2.22
C CYS A 108 -2.08 -20.07 -1.14
N LEU A 109 -2.66 -19.06 -0.48
CA LEU A 109 -3.67 -19.25 0.56
C LEU A 109 -4.98 -19.86 0.01
N THR A 110 -5.40 -19.43 -1.18
CA THR A 110 -6.58 -20.00 -1.84
C THR A 110 -6.34 -21.45 -2.26
N LEU A 111 -5.16 -21.74 -2.82
CA LEU A 111 -4.77 -23.10 -3.21
C LEU A 111 -4.68 -24.01 -2.00
N SER A 112 -4.18 -23.54 -0.84
CA SER A 112 -4.15 -24.34 0.39
C SER A 112 -5.55 -24.68 0.90
N ALA A 113 -6.53 -23.80 0.69
CA ALA A 113 -7.92 -24.08 1.04
C ALA A 113 -8.69 -24.92 0.00
N ALA A 114 -8.34 -24.80 -1.28
CA ALA A 114 -9.04 -25.47 -2.38
C ALA A 114 -8.54 -26.91 -2.62
N LEU A 115 -7.24 -27.17 -2.47
CA LEU A 115 -6.65 -28.47 -2.77
C LEU A 115 -6.77 -29.43 -1.58
N PRO A 116 -7.41 -30.62 -1.74
CA PRO A 116 -7.53 -31.60 -0.66
C PRO A 116 -6.18 -32.07 -0.10
N SER A 117 -5.12 -32.09 -0.90
CA SER A 117 -3.77 -32.51 -0.48
C SER A 117 -3.07 -31.50 0.45
N LEU A 118 -3.52 -30.24 0.45
CA LEU A 118 -2.94 -29.14 1.21
C LEU A 118 -3.70 -28.82 2.50
N ARG A 119 -4.72 -29.61 2.84
CA ARG A 119 -5.46 -29.53 4.10
C ARG A 119 -5.66 -30.92 4.71
N PRO A 120 -5.83 -31.03 6.04
CA PRO A 120 -6.16 -32.31 6.64
C PRO A 120 -7.53 -32.81 6.15
N PRO A 121 -7.80 -34.12 6.21
CA PRO A 121 -9.09 -34.68 5.82
C PRO A 121 -10.22 -34.09 6.67
N PRO A 122 -11.43 -33.91 6.10
CA PRO A 122 -12.56 -33.35 6.83
C PRO A 122 -12.91 -34.24 8.01
N CYS A 123 -13.04 -33.63 9.19
CA CYS A 123 -13.38 -34.33 10.40
C CYS A 123 -14.92 -34.46 10.55
N ALA A 124 -15.39 -35.61 11.03
CA ALA A 124 -16.79 -35.77 11.37
C ALA A 124 -17.15 -34.91 12.59
N LYS A 125 -18.36 -34.33 12.62
CA LYS A 125 -18.83 -33.40 13.68
C LYS A 125 -18.78 -33.96 15.12
N HIS A 126 -18.56 -35.26 15.29
CA HIS A 126 -18.52 -35.97 16.59
C HIS A 126 -17.28 -36.85 16.77
N ALA A 127 -16.21 -36.65 15.99
CA ALA A 127 -14.98 -37.40 16.19
C ALA A 127 -14.27 -36.94 17.48
N ALA A 128 -13.79 -37.88 18.28
CA ALA A 128 -13.07 -37.60 19.53
C ALA A 128 -11.73 -36.89 19.27
N GLU A 129 -11.08 -37.17 18.14
CA GLU A 129 -9.84 -36.53 17.72
C GLU A 129 -9.82 -36.33 16.19
N CYS A 130 -9.58 -35.09 15.76
CA CYS A 130 -9.39 -34.75 14.35
C CYS A 130 -7.90 -34.76 14.01
N GLN A 131 -7.55 -35.26 12.82
CA GLN A 131 -6.18 -35.21 12.35
C GLN A 131 -5.75 -33.75 12.16
N ARG A 132 -4.76 -33.33 12.95
CA ARG A 132 -4.14 -32.01 12.86
C ARG A 132 -3.47 -31.81 11.49
N ALA A 133 -3.47 -30.58 11.00
CA ALA A 133 -2.71 -30.21 9.82
C ALA A 133 -1.23 -30.58 9.96
N SER A 134 -0.65 -31.10 8.88
CA SER A 134 0.75 -31.50 8.85
C SER A 134 1.68 -30.27 8.87
N THR A 135 2.96 -30.49 9.21
CA THR A 135 3.97 -29.42 9.23
C THR A 135 4.10 -28.70 7.89
N TYR A 136 4.00 -29.41 6.76
CA TYR A 136 4.09 -28.78 5.44
C TYR A 136 2.86 -27.93 5.11
N GLN A 137 1.65 -28.33 5.52
CA GLN A 137 0.41 -27.56 5.33
C GLN A 137 0.46 -26.25 6.11
N ILE A 138 0.91 -26.35 7.36
CA ILE A 138 1.12 -25.18 8.24
C ILE A 138 2.22 -24.27 7.68
N ALA A 139 3.32 -24.81 7.16
CA ALA A 139 4.39 -24.02 6.56
C ALA A 139 3.91 -23.23 5.31
N ILE A 140 3.11 -23.85 4.44
CA ILE A 140 2.51 -23.17 3.28
C ILE A 140 1.57 -22.05 3.73
N LEU A 141 0.76 -22.29 4.77
CA LEU A 141 -0.07 -21.25 5.37
C LEU A 141 0.79 -20.08 5.86
N TYR A 142 1.82 -20.32 6.69
CA TYR A 142 2.68 -19.24 7.19
C TYR A 142 3.37 -18.46 6.08
N LEU A 143 3.84 -19.15 5.03
CA LEU A 143 4.42 -18.50 3.86
C LEU A 143 3.40 -17.59 3.16
N SER A 144 2.16 -18.06 2.99
CA SER A 144 1.09 -17.27 2.39
C SER A 144 0.71 -16.05 3.25
N LEU A 145 0.65 -16.21 4.58
CA LEU A 145 0.42 -15.13 5.54
C LEU A 145 1.54 -14.09 5.48
N LEU A 146 2.80 -14.54 5.45
CA LEU A 146 3.94 -13.64 5.35
C LEU A 146 3.95 -12.86 4.03
N CYS A 147 3.71 -13.54 2.90
CA CYS A 147 3.63 -12.91 1.59
C CYS A 147 2.50 -11.87 1.54
N THR A 148 1.31 -12.20 2.05
CA THR A 148 0.20 -11.22 2.12
C THR A 148 0.53 -10.04 3.04
N SER A 149 1.16 -10.26 4.21
CA SER A 149 1.61 -9.18 5.08
C SER A 149 2.63 -8.27 4.42
N ILE A 150 3.63 -8.82 3.72
CA ILE A 150 4.66 -8.04 3.01
C ILE A 150 4.01 -7.23 1.87
N GLY A 151 3.16 -7.88 1.06
CA GLY A 151 2.48 -7.23 -0.05
C GLY A 151 1.57 -6.08 0.39
N ALA A 152 0.79 -6.30 1.44
CA ALA A 152 -0.05 -5.27 2.07
C ALA A 152 0.79 -4.10 2.62
N GLY A 153 2.01 -4.37 3.10
CA GLY A 153 2.93 -3.33 3.57
C GLY A 153 3.39 -2.38 2.46
N GLY A 154 3.54 -2.86 1.22
CA GLY A 154 3.91 -2.00 0.09
C GLY A 154 2.76 -1.14 -0.43
N SER A 155 1.56 -1.71 -0.51
CA SER A 155 0.40 -1.06 -1.14
C SER A 155 -0.29 -0.03 -0.22
N ARG A 156 -0.55 -0.39 1.04
CA ARG A 156 -1.38 0.42 1.96
C ARG A 156 -0.86 1.82 2.28
N PRO A 157 0.42 2.05 2.64
CA PRO A 157 0.89 3.39 2.97
C PRO A 157 0.89 4.30 1.74
N CYS A 158 0.95 3.72 0.54
CA CYS A 158 1.14 4.44 -0.70
C CYS A 158 -0.17 4.74 -1.45
N ASN A 159 -1.20 3.88 -1.37
CA ASN A 159 -2.41 3.96 -2.21
C ASN A 159 -3.16 5.29 -2.08
N MET A 160 -3.44 5.72 -0.84
CA MET A 160 -4.17 6.98 -0.60
C MET A 160 -3.35 8.19 -1.06
N ALA A 161 -2.06 8.22 -0.71
CA ALA A 161 -1.16 9.29 -1.10
C ALA A 161 -1.03 9.38 -2.63
N PHE A 162 -0.85 8.23 -3.30
CA PHE A 162 -0.80 8.13 -4.75
C PHE A 162 -2.08 8.62 -5.42
N GLY A 163 -3.26 8.30 -4.87
CA GLY A 163 -4.55 8.78 -5.35
C GLY A 163 -4.72 10.31 -5.19
N ALA A 164 -4.29 10.85 -4.04
CA ALA A 164 -4.29 12.28 -3.79
C ALA A 164 -3.39 13.03 -4.80
N ASP A 165 -2.21 12.48 -5.10
CA ASP A 165 -1.27 13.05 -6.08
C ASP A 165 -1.91 13.20 -7.46
N GLN A 166 -2.72 12.21 -7.89
CA GLN A 166 -3.39 12.26 -9.19
C GLN A 166 -4.38 13.42 -9.28
N LEU A 167 -5.11 13.67 -8.19
CA LEU A 167 -6.14 14.70 -8.14
C LEU A 167 -5.55 16.09 -7.96
N GLU A 168 -4.55 16.26 -7.10
CA GLU A 168 -3.91 17.55 -6.88
C GLU A 168 -3.23 18.05 -8.17
N LEU A 169 -2.48 17.19 -8.85
CA LEU A 169 -1.77 17.55 -10.08
C LEU A 169 -2.73 17.74 -11.26
N GLY A 170 -3.79 16.93 -11.32
CA GLY A 170 -4.89 17.12 -12.26
C GLY A 170 -5.64 18.44 -12.02
N ALA A 171 -5.87 18.80 -10.76
CA ALA A 171 -6.54 20.04 -10.36
C ALA A 171 -5.68 21.27 -10.63
N ARG A 172 -4.38 21.25 -10.30
CA ARG A 172 -3.44 22.34 -10.63
C ARG A 172 -3.41 22.61 -12.14
N ARG A 173 -3.35 21.56 -12.96
CA ARG A 173 -3.41 21.67 -14.43
C ARG A 173 -4.75 22.22 -14.91
N ARG A 174 -5.88 21.77 -14.35
CA ARG A 174 -7.22 22.25 -14.72
C ARG A 174 -7.48 23.69 -14.28
N ARG A 175 -6.93 24.10 -13.13
CA ARG A 175 -6.98 25.48 -12.62
C ARG A 175 -6.18 26.42 -13.52
N SER A 176 -5.01 25.98 -13.98
CA SER A 176 -4.20 26.72 -14.96
C SER A 176 -4.87 26.86 -16.33
N ALA A 177 -5.80 25.96 -16.70
CA ALA A 177 -6.47 25.99 -17.99
C ALA A 177 -7.84 26.70 -17.95
N ASN A 178 -8.68 26.41 -16.96
CA ASN A 178 -10.10 26.83 -16.91
C ASN A 178 -10.55 27.39 -15.54
N GLY A 179 -9.64 27.73 -14.61
CA GLY A 179 -10.00 28.36 -13.33
C GLY A 179 -10.81 27.51 -12.33
N GLY A 180 -11.13 26.24 -12.66
CA GLY A 180 -11.96 25.38 -11.80
C GLY A 180 -11.25 24.87 -10.54
N LYS A 181 -11.93 24.93 -9.39
CA LYS A 181 -11.51 24.23 -8.16
C LYS A 181 -11.95 22.76 -8.23
N ALA A 182 -11.02 21.81 -8.10
CA ALA A 182 -11.40 20.41 -7.90
C ALA A 182 -11.72 20.18 -6.40
N PRO A 183 -12.85 19.56 -6.04
CA PRO A 183 -13.19 19.29 -4.65
C PRO A 183 -12.42 18.08 -4.14
N MET A 184 -11.21 18.29 -3.64
CA MET A 184 -10.38 17.25 -3.00
C MET A 184 -11.10 16.57 -1.82
N TRP A 185 -12.00 17.30 -1.14
CA TRP A 185 -12.89 16.78 -0.10
C TRP A 185 -13.85 15.69 -0.60
N SER A 186 -14.42 15.84 -1.79
CA SER A 186 -15.32 14.83 -2.37
C SER A 186 -14.59 13.52 -2.65
N PHE A 187 -13.30 13.58 -3.00
CA PHE A 187 -12.47 12.40 -3.17
C PHE A 187 -12.27 11.64 -1.86
N PHE A 188 -11.82 12.32 -0.79
CA PHE A 188 -11.61 11.64 0.49
C PHE A 188 -12.91 11.01 1.00
N ASN A 189 -14.04 11.71 0.90
CA ASN A 189 -15.33 11.14 1.27
C ASN A 189 -15.67 9.87 0.46
N LEU A 190 -15.51 9.91 -0.87
CA LEU A 190 -15.77 8.74 -1.72
C LEU A 190 -14.78 7.61 -1.44
N TYR A 191 -13.51 7.93 -1.21
CA TYR A 191 -12.45 6.98 -0.87
C TYR A 191 -12.80 6.24 0.42
N PHE A 192 -13.01 6.96 1.52
CA PHE A 192 -13.32 6.35 2.81
C PHE A 192 -14.65 5.60 2.78
N PHE A 193 -15.67 6.14 2.12
CA PHE A 193 -16.93 5.42 1.90
C PHE A 193 -16.71 4.09 1.18
N GLY A 194 -15.92 4.07 0.10
CA GLY A 194 -15.60 2.85 -0.63
C GLY A 194 -14.83 1.84 0.23
N ILE A 195 -13.90 2.29 1.07
CA ILE A 195 -13.15 1.42 1.97
C ILE A 195 -14.04 0.81 3.04
N GLU A 196 -14.90 1.59 3.69
CA GLU A 196 -15.83 1.05 4.69
C GLU A 196 -16.86 0.11 4.07
N LEU A 197 -17.33 0.41 2.85
CA LEU A 197 -18.18 -0.51 2.09
C LEU A 197 -17.47 -1.83 1.76
N ALA A 198 -16.17 -1.79 1.42
CA ALA A 198 -15.37 -2.99 1.19
C ALA A 198 -15.30 -3.86 2.45
N LYS A 199 -15.04 -3.24 3.61
CA LYS A 199 -14.98 -3.96 4.90
C LYS A 199 -16.33 -4.55 5.29
N LEU A 200 -17.41 -3.79 5.13
CA LEU A 200 -18.76 -4.27 5.40
C LEU A 200 -19.11 -5.47 4.52
N THR A 201 -18.81 -5.39 3.23
CA THR A 201 -19.00 -6.49 2.27
C THR A 201 -18.14 -7.69 2.64
N ALA A 202 -16.92 -7.48 3.13
CA ALA A 202 -16.02 -8.54 3.54
C ALA A 202 -16.57 -9.33 4.74
N VAL A 203 -16.95 -8.65 5.82
CA VAL A 203 -17.43 -9.32 7.05
C VAL A 203 -18.83 -9.93 6.90
N THR A 204 -19.56 -9.58 5.85
CA THR A 204 -20.90 -10.12 5.56
C THR A 204 -20.85 -11.16 4.45
N VAL A 205 -20.63 -10.74 3.20
CA VAL A 205 -20.70 -11.58 2.01
C VAL A 205 -19.55 -12.58 1.96
N VAL A 206 -18.31 -12.14 2.19
CA VAL A 206 -17.14 -13.06 2.10
C VAL A 206 -17.18 -14.08 3.22
N VAL A 207 -17.47 -13.66 4.46
CA VAL A 207 -17.64 -14.58 5.61
C VAL A 207 -18.79 -15.56 5.36
N TYR A 208 -19.93 -15.09 4.83
CA TYR A 208 -21.05 -15.97 4.47
C TYR A 208 -20.63 -17.05 3.47
N ILE A 209 -19.88 -16.68 2.42
CA ILE A 209 -19.37 -17.64 1.43
C ILE A 209 -18.41 -18.63 2.09
N GLN A 210 -17.50 -18.18 2.96
CA GLN A 210 -16.55 -19.05 3.66
C GLN A 210 -17.26 -20.13 4.49
N GLU A 211 -18.32 -19.76 5.20
CA GLU A 211 -19.02 -20.66 6.14
C GLU A 211 -20.07 -21.54 5.47
N ASN A 212 -20.79 -21.03 4.45
CA ASN A 212 -21.94 -21.74 3.86
C ASN A 212 -21.63 -22.39 2.51
N VAL A 213 -20.71 -21.84 1.72
CA VAL A 213 -20.33 -22.38 0.39
C VAL A 213 -19.01 -23.15 0.49
N GLY A 214 -18.07 -22.61 1.27
CA GLY A 214 -16.81 -23.24 1.61
C GLY A 214 -15.59 -22.34 1.41
N TRP A 215 -14.51 -22.70 2.07
CA TRP A 215 -13.27 -21.92 2.14
C TRP A 215 -12.57 -21.70 0.79
N GLY A 216 -12.65 -22.67 -0.14
CA GLY A 216 -12.08 -22.52 -1.47
C GLY A 216 -12.70 -21.34 -2.24
N TRP A 217 -14.02 -21.22 -2.26
CA TRP A 217 -14.72 -20.09 -2.89
C TRP A 217 -14.63 -18.81 -2.06
N GLY A 218 -14.69 -18.93 -0.73
CA GLY A 218 -14.59 -17.81 0.20
C GLY A 218 -13.26 -17.05 0.10
N LEU A 219 -12.17 -17.74 -0.26
CA LEU A 219 -10.86 -17.13 -0.52
C LEU A 219 -10.59 -16.90 -2.01
N GLY A 220 -11.18 -17.73 -2.88
CA GLY A 220 -11.03 -17.61 -4.33
C GLY A 220 -11.67 -16.35 -4.90
N VAL A 221 -12.89 -15.98 -4.47
CA VAL A 221 -13.57 -14.78 -4.98
C VAL A 221 -12.77 -13.50 -4.71
N PRO A 222 -12.31 -13.22 -3.48
CA PRO A 222 -11.43 -12.07 -3.23
C PRO A 222 -10.10 -12.15 -3.98
N THR A 223 -9.53 -13.34 -4.15
CA THR A 223 -8.26 -13.54 -4.90
C THR A 223 -8.41 -13.20 -6.38
N ILE A 224 -9.50 -13.61 -7.02
CA ILE A 224 -9.81 -13.29 -8.41
C ILE A 224 -10.10 -11.80 -8.56
N ALA A 225 -10.89 -11.22 -7.64
CA ALA A 225 -11.20 -9.79 -7.65
C ALA A 225 -9.92 -8.94 -7.52
N MET A 226 -9.02 -9.31 -6.60
CA MET A 226 -7.72 -8.65 -6.45
C MET A 226 -6.87 -8.79 -7.71
N PHE A 227 -6.82 -9.97 -8.33
CA PHE A 227 -6.06 -10.19 -9.57
C PHE A 227 -6.52 -9.24 -10.70
N VAL A 228 -7.83 -9.13 -10.90
CA VAL A 228 -8.42 -8.20 -11.89
C VAL A 228 -8.09 -6.75 -11.52
N ALA A 229 -8.16 -6.39 -10.24
CA ALA A 229 -7.85 -5.04 -9.78
C ALA A 229 -6.37 -4.69 -9.98
N VAL A 230 -5.43 -5.63 -9.79
CA VAL A 230 -4.00 -5.44 -10.06
C VAL A 230 -3.75 -5.22 -11.55
N ILE A 231 -4.39 -6.01 -12.43
CA ILE A 231 -4.31 -5.80 -13.88
C ILE A 231 -4.85 -4.41 -14.26
N GLY A 232 -6.01 -4.04 -13.70
CA GLY A 232 -6.59 -2.72 -13.87
C GLY A 232 -5.64 -1.61 -13.43
N PHE A 233 -5.07 -1.73 -12.24
CA PHE A 233 -4.11 -0.78 -11.70
C PHE A 233 -2.90 -0.63 -12.62
N VAL A 234 -2.26 -1.73 -13.02
CA VAL A 234 -1.05 -1.72 -13.88
C VAL A 234 -1.36 -1.21 -15.29
N SER A 235 -2.50 -1.58 -15.89
CA SER A 235 -2.92 -1.06 -17.20
C SER A 235 -3.13 0.46 -17.21
N GLY A 236 -3.48 1.05 -16.06
CA GLY A 236 -3.55 2.49 -15.85
C GLY A 236 -2.21 3.23 -15.87
N TYR A 237 -1.07 2.52 -16.03
CA TYR A 237 0.28 3.09 -15.95
C TYR A 237 0.49 4.36 -16.78
N SER A 238 -0.04 4.40 -18.02
CA SER A 238 0.10 5.56 -18.91
C SER A 238 -0.72 6.77 -18.46
N LEU A 239 -1.74 6.56 -17.64
CA LEU A 239 -2.66 7.57 -17.14
C LEU A 239 -2.14 8.23 -15.85
N TYR A 240 -1.28 7.57 -15.08
CA TYR A 240 -0.82 8.10 -13.80
C TYR A 240 0.29 9.14 -13.93
N VAL A 241 0.25 10.13 -13.03
CA VAL A 241 1.36 11.02 -12.73
C VAL A 241 2.22 10.36 -11.67
N ARG A 242 3.52 10.23 -11.95
CA ARG A 242 4.50 9.58 -11.08
C ARG A 242 5.44 10.64 -10.53
N MET A 243 5.43 10.82 -9.21
CA MET A 243 6.37 11.72 -8.54
C MET A 243 7.68 10.99 -8.23
N PRO A 244 8.83 11.67 -8.38
CA PRO A 244 10.10 11.13 -7.92
C PRO A 244 10.10 10.99 -6.38
N PRO A 245 10.86 10.04 -5.81
CA PRO A 245 10.98 9.88 -4.36
C PRO A 245 11.53 11.16 -3.71
N GLY A 246 10.85 11.66 -2.66
CA GLY A 246 11.21 12.90 -1.96
C GLY A 246 12.19 12.73 -0.79
N GLY A 247 12.60 11.50 -0.51
CA GLY A 247 13.39 11.11 0.67
C GLY A 247 12.49 10.78 1.87
N SER A 248 12.86 9.74 2.63
CA SER A 248 12.07 9.31 3.79
C SER A 248 12.32 10.19 5.03
N PRO A 249 11.26 10.68 5.70
CA PRO A 249 11.37 11.37 6.99
C PRO A 249 12.03 10.50 8.08
N LEU A 250 11.84 9.17 8.03
CA LEU A 250 12.43 8.24 8.99
C LEU A 250 13.95 8.19 8.88
N VAL A 251 14.49 8.24 7.65
CA VAL A 251 15.93 8.30 7.42
C VAL A 251 16.51 9.59 7.99
N ARG A 252 15.83 10.73 7.80
CA ARG A 252 16.24 12.01 8.38
C ARG A 252 16.20 12.00 9.90
N LEU A 253 15.15 11.43 10.50
CA LEU A 253 15.06 11.27 11.96
C LEU A 253 16.22 10.42 12.49
N ALA A 254 16.51 9.29 11.84
CA ALA A 254 17.63 8.43 12.20
C ALA A 254 18.99 9.15 12.08
N GLN A 255 19.18 9.96 11.04
CA GLN A 255 20.37 10.81 10.87
C GLN A 255 20.52 11.82 12.02
N VAL A 256 19.43 12.50 12.41
CA VAL A 256 19.45 13.45 13.54
C VAL A 256 19.77 12.75 14.85
N VAL A 257 19.14 11.61 15.13
CA VAL A 257 19.43 10.82 16.34
C VAL A 257 20.89 10.36 16.37
N ALA A 258 21.39 9.78 15.27
CA ALA A 258 22.78 9.35 15.17
C ALA A 258 23.76 10.52 15.32
N ALA A 259 23.47 11.66 14.70
CA ALA A 259 24.28 12.87 14.82
C ALA A 259 24.27 13.42 16.26
N ALA A 260 23.12 13.44 16.93
CA ALA A 260 22.99 13.87 18.32
C ALA A 260 23.78 12.97 19.27
N PHE A 261 23.67 11.64 19.14
CA PHE A 261 24.44 10.70 19.95
C PHE A 261 25.95 10.84 19.72
N LYS A 262 26.38 10.99 18.46
CA LYS A 262 27.80 11.16 18.12
C LYS A 262 28.37 12.49 18.61
N LYS A 263 27.57 13.56 18.55
CA LYS A 263 27.95 14.92 18.95
C LYS A 263 27.53 15.28 20.39
N ARG A 264 27.15 14.30 21.22
CA ARG A 264 26.67 14.56 22.60
C ARG A 264 27.68 15.27 23.52
N LYS A 265 28.97 15.25 23.17
CA LYS A 265 30.06 15.94 23.90
C LYS A 265 30.59 17.17 23.15
N ALA A 266 29.99 17.51 22.00
CA ALA A 266 30.40 18.68 21.24
C ALA A 266 29.94 19.94 21.97
N VAL A 267 30.81 20.95 22.03
CA VAL A 267 30.46 22.27 22.53
C VAL A 267 29.43 22.89 21.58
N VAL A 268 28.37 23.48 22.12
CA VAL A 268 27.32 24.14 21.34
C VAL A 268 27.95 25.29 20.54
N PRO A 269 27.96 25.23 19.20
CA PRO A 269 28.48 26.32 18.38
C PRO A 269 27.51 27.50 18.34
N ASP A 270 28.02 28.68 17.98
CA ASP A 270 27.20 29.88 17.76
C ASP A 270 26.12 29.61 16.70
N PRO A 271 24.85 30.02 16.89
CA PRO A 271 23.74 29.69 15.97
C PRO A 271 24.01 30.09 14.51
N ASP A 272 24.75 31.18 14.31
CA ASP A 272 25.11 31.72 12.99
C ASP A 272 26.09 30.82 12.20
N LEU A 273 26.70 29.82 12.85
CA LEU A 273 27.65 28.89 12.25
C LEU A 273 26.99 27.55 11.84
N LEU A 274 25.69 27.37 12.08
CA LEU A 274 24.97 26.15 11.71
C LEU A 274 24.77 26.07 10.19
N TYR A 275 25.04 24.89 9.62
CA TYR A 275 24.87 24.63 8.19
C TYR A 275 23.38 24.65 7.81
N GLU A 276 22.96 25.61 6.99
CA GLU A 276 21.62 25.68 6.40
C GLU A 276 21.63 25.21 4.94
N ASP A 277 20.86 24.17 4.61
CA ASP A 277 20.71 23.73 3.22
C ASP A 277 19.35 24.15 2.65
N LYS A 278 19.33 25.33 2.02
CA LYS A 278 18.12 25.91 1.43
C LYS A 278 17.45 25.01 0.38
N LYS A 279 18.18 24.10 -0.26
CA LYS A 279 17.63 23.16 -1.25
C LYS A 279 17.03 21.94 -0.58
N LEU A 280 17.67 21.40 0.46
CA LEU A 280 17.15 20.25 1.20
C LEU A 280 15.93 20.61 2.06
N ASP A 281 15.93 21.82 2.63
CA ASP A 281 14.91 22.30 3.57
C ASP A 281 13.63 22.80 2.89
N ALA A 282 13.69 23.14 1.60
CA ALA A 282 12.54 23.65 0.84
C ALA A 282 11.36 22.66 0.78
N GLY A 283 11.63 21.35 0.80
CA GLY A 283 10.59 20.32 0.84
C GLY A 283 9.99 20.06 2.23
N ILE A 284 10.64 20.53 3.29
CA ILE A 284 10.26 20.30 4.70
C ILE A 284 9.45 21.49 5.22
N SER A 285 9.84 22.70 4.83
CA SER A 285 9.27 23.97 5.25
C SER A 285 8.01 24.32 4.44
N THR A 286 6.95 23.50 4.53
CA THR A 286 5.67 23.78 3.86
C THR A 286 4.95 25.02 4.42
N THR A 287 5.29 25.45 5.63
CA THR A 287 4.73 26.61 6.36
C THR A 287 5.72 27.75 6.59
N GLY A 288 6.93 27.67 6.02
CA GLY A 288 8.00 28.62 6.28
C GLY A 288 8.97 28.15 7.37
N ARG A 289 10.05 28.91 7.54
CA ARG A 289 11.17 28.55 8.42
C ARG A 289 10.81 28.89 9.87
N LEU A 290 11.03 27.98 10.80
CA LEU A 290 10.88 28.27 12.23
C LEU A 290 11.97 29.26 12.64
N LEU A 291 11.57 30.40 13.21
CA LEU A 291 12.50 31.37 13.78
C LEU A 291 13.14 30.77 15.04
N HIS A 292 14.42 31.09 15.28
CA HIS A 292 15.08 30.71 16.52
C HIS A 292 14.30 31.28 17.73
N THR A 293 13.99 30.42 18.70
CA THR A 293 13.31 30.83 19.94
C THR A 293 14.20 30.52 21.13
N ASN A 294 14.20 31.43 22.12
CA ASN A 294 14.97 31.26 23.36
C ASN A 294 14.20 30.48 24.45
N GLN A 295 13.15 29.71 24.11
CA GLN A 295 12.26 29.10 25.10
C GLN A 295 12.80 27.82 25.76
N LEU A 296 13.89 27.25 25.23
CA LEU A 296 14.55 26.07 25.77
C LEU A 296 16.01 26.43 26.09
N LYS A 297 16.21 27.18 27.19
CA LYS A 297 17.51 27.41 27.81
C LYS A 297 17.69 26.50 29.02
#